data_AF-A0A6A6VZN4-F1
#
_entry.id   AF-A0A6A6VZN4-F1
#
_cell.length_a   1.000
_cell.length_b   1.000
_cell.length_c   1.000
_cell.angle_alpha   90.00
_cell.angle_beta   90.00
_cell.angle_gamma   90.00
#
_symmetry.space_group_name_H-M   'P 1'
#
loop_
_entity.id
_entity.type
_entity.pdbx_description
1 polymer ?
#
loop_
_entity_poly.entity_id
_entity_poly.type
_entity_poly.pdbx_seq_one_letter_code
_entity_poly.pdbx_strand_id
1 'polypeptide(L)'
;MPSKMKANAKPFPFFSLPSELRIRIYELVLSVPSPIDLTPTNYREIAPLLGVFLVSRRMHAEAYHVFYGCNTFRLFPVNGRFFHTKKPLTVRLAPKYRAALTSLDVRLGPGFTKPPRSWVVSAQLGLNDMVNVRLLKVFVEVDPASSDIFEGFRVSKVFYTQFSRDLIKGVFEQVKSIEDVEFDAFESVAPDCPLMQALLEECQAAGKKVLWGSQRGWFTTESDPILQLDQSMSLLHLGNESVVVH
;
A
#
# COMPACT_ATOMS: atom_id res chain seq x y z
N MET A 1 -6.07 48.29 18.99
CA MET A 1 -6.33 47.22 18.00
C MET A 1 -7.40 46.30 18.58
N PRO A 2 -8.66 46.34 18.11
CA PRO A 2 -9.73 45.54 18.69
C PRO A 2 -9.54 44.06 18.34
N SER A 3 -9.44 43.23 19.37
CA SER A 3 -9.52 41.77 19.30
C SER A 3 -10.85 41.37 18.66
N LYS A 4 -10.79 40.73 17.48
CA LYS A 4 -11.99 40.10 16.89
C LYS A 4 -12.40 38.96 17.83
N MET A 5 -13.45 39.18 18.61
CA MET A 5 -14.18 38.12 19.31
C MET A 5 -14.56 37.05 18.29
N LYS A 6 -13.98 35.85 18.39
CA LYS A 6 -14.47 34.68 17.67
C LYS A 6 -15.89 34.42 18.20
N ALA A 7 -16.89 34.56 17.34
CA ALA A 7 -18.25 34.18 17.68
C ALA A 7 -18.24 32.73 18.20
N ASN A 8 -18.88 32.49 19.34
CA ASN A 8 -19.11 31.16 19.92
C ASN A 8 -20.03 30.34 19.01
N ALA A 9 -19.55 29.96 17.84
CA ALA A 9 -20.25 29.06 16.94
C ALA A 9 -20.36 27.70 17.64
N LYS A 10 -21.59 27.19 17.77
CA LYS A 10 -21.79 25.82 18.26
C LYS A 10 -21.06 24.85 17.34
N PRO A 11 -20.34 23.85 17.88
CA PRO A 11 -19.70 22.84 17.05
C PRO A 11 -20.73 22.15 16.16
N PHE A 12 -20.30 21.79 14.94
CA PHE A 12 -21.13 21.01 14.03
C PHE A 12 -21.55 19.69 14.71
N PRO A 13 -22.85 19.33 14.73
CA PRO A 13 -23.34 18.15 15.42
C PRO A 13 -23.07 16.88 14.58
N PHE A 14 -21.80 16.48 14.51
CA PHE A 14 -21.34 15.39 13.63
C PHE A 14 -22.13 14.08 13.79
N PHE A 15 -22.48 13.70 15.01
CA PHE A 15 -23.23 12.46 15.28
C PHE A 15 -24.72 12.54 15.00
N SER A 16 -25.24 13.73 14.67
CA SER A 16 -26.61 13.89 14.17
C SER A 16 -26.72 13.53 12.69
N LEU A 17 -25.60 13.39 11.98
CA LEU A 17 -25.58 12.83 10.64
C LEU A 17 -25.92 11.34 10.65
N PRO A 18 -26.57 10.78 9.61
CA PRO A 18 -26.64 9.34 9.37
C PRO A 18 -25.27 8.67 9.31
N SER A 19 -25.20 7.37 9.63
CA SER A 19 -23.95 6.59 9.65
C SER A 19 -23.20 6.62 8.33
N GLU A 20 -23.94 6.55 7.23
CA GLU A 20 -23.45 6.50 5.87
C GLU A 20 -22.66 7.76 5.54
N LEU A 21 -23.19 8.93 5.93
CA LEU A 21 -22.49 10.21 5.74
C LEU A 21 -21.25 10.32 6.61
N ARG A 22 -21.29 9.81 7.85
CA ARG A 22 -20.11 9.81 8.74
C ARG A 22 -19.00 8.93 8.17
N ILE A 23 -19.34 7.72 7.69
CA ILE A 23 -18.40 6.82 7.02
C ILE A 23 -17.81 7.50 5.78
N ARG A 24 -18.63 8.14 4.95
CA ARG A 24 -18.14 8.86 3.77
C ARG A 24 -17.18 9.99 4.12
N ILE A 25 -17.44 10.72 5.20
CA ILE A 25 -16.51 11.74 5.70
C ILE A 25 -15.20 11.10 6.18
N TYR A 26 -15.25 9.96 6.88
CA TYR A 26 -14.04 9.24 7.27
C TYR A 26 -13.24 8.78 6.06
N GLU A 27 -13.86 8.24 5.01
CA GLU A 27 -13.17 7.81 3.80
C GLU A 27 -12.41 8.97 3.15
N LEU A 28 -13.03 10.14 3.07
CA LEU A 28 -12.41 11.34 2.49
C LEU A 28 -11.22 11.86 3.30
N VAL A 29 -11.31 11.80 4.64
CA VAL A 29 -10.29 12.39 5.52
C VAL A 29 -9.18 11.40 5.88
N LEU A 30 -9.49 10.11 5.94
CA LEU A 30 -8.58 9.07 6.44
C LEU A 30 -7.89 8.28 5.33
N SER A 31 -8.24 8.51 4.06
CA SER A 31 -7.56 7.92 2.92
C SER A 31 -6.18 8.56 2.69
N VAL A 32 -5.17 7.73 2.52
CA VAL A 32 -3.78 8.10 2.25
C VAL A 32 -3.41 7.58 0.87
N PRO A 33 -2.88 8.42 -0.04
CA PRO A 33 -2.66 8.05 -1.44
C PRO A 33 -1.53 7.04 -1.63
N SER A 34 -0.58 6.97 -0.69
CA SER A 34 0.58 6.08 -0.75
C SER A 34 0.54 5.01 0.34
N PRO A 35 1.17 3.83 0.13
CA PRO A 35 1.22 2.81 1.15
C PRO A 35 1.85 3.33 2.46
N ILE A 36 1.14 3.13 3.57
CA ILE A 36 1.58 3.57 4.88
C ILE A 36 2.75 2.68 5.33
N ASP A 37 3.91 3.29 5.57
CA ASP A 37 5.13 2.63 6.02
C ASP A 37 5.68 3.31 7.29
N LEU A 38 6.70 2.71 7.91
CA LEU A 38 7.54 3.38 8.89
C LEU A 38 8.41 4.43 8.18
N THR A 39 7.94 5.67 8.14
CA THR A 39 8.69 6.83 7.66
C THR A 39 8.89 7.85 8.78
N PRO A 40 10.02 8.60 8.78
CA PRO A 40 10.20 9.75 9.66
C PRO A 40 9.12 10.83 9.51
N THR A 41 8.40 10.90 8.38
CA THR A 41 7.37 11.92 8.10
C THR A 41 6.00 11.61 8.72
N ASN A 42 5.82 10.41 9.29
CA ASN A 42 4.53 9.97 9.84
C ASN A 42 3.93 10.90 10.90
N TYR A 43 4.75 11.64 11.66
CA TYR A 43 4.23 12.59 12.65
C TYR A 43 3.52 13.79 12.02
N ARG A 44 3.81 14.10 10.74
CA ARG A 44 3.15 15.16 9.97
C ARG A 44 2.04 14.61 9.10
N GLU A 45 2.25 13.45 8.48
CA GLU A 45 1.34 12.93 7.45
C GLU A 45 0.25 12.02 8.04
N ILE A 46 0.58 11.19 9.02
CA ILE A 46 -0.33 10.16 9.54
C ILE A 46 -0.85 10.51 10.93
N ALA A 47 0.00 10.98 11.84
CA ALA A 47 -0.39 11.24 13.23
C ALA A 47 -1.57 12.23 13.37
N PRO A 48 -1.69 13.30 12.56
CA PRO A 48 -2.85 14.19 12.63
C PRO A 48 -4.17 13.48 12.28
N LEU A 49 -4.15 12.54 11.33
CA LEU A 49 -5.33 11.77 10.93
C LEU A 49 -5.83 10.89 12.08
N LEU A 50 -4.90 10.32 12.86
CA LEU A 50 -5.21 9.46 14.00
C LEU A 50 -5.84 10.24 15.17
N GLY A 51 -5.87 11.58 15.13
CA GLY A 51 -6.55 12.39 16.14
C GLY A 51 -8.04 12.05 16.27
N VAL A 52 -8.70 11.64 15.18
CA VAL A 52 -10.12 11.25 15.22
C VAL A 52 -10.37 10.04 16.11
N PHE A 53 -9.38 9.14 16.26
CA PHE A 53 -9.49 7.96 17.12
C PHE A 53 -9.56 8.31 18.61
N LEU A 54 -9.17 9.53 19.00
CA LEU A 54 -9.07 9.96 20.38
C LEU A 54 -10.28 10.81 20.84
N VAL A 55 -11.20 11.14 19.93
CA VAL A 55 -12.33 12.04 20.23
C VAL A 55 -13.39 11.35 21.08
N SER A 56 -13.82 10.14 20.72
CA SER A 56 -14.81 9.36 21.46
C SER A 56 -14.75 7.88 21.07
N ARG A 57 -15.32 7.00 21.90
CA ARG A 57 -15.40 5.55 21.59
C ARG A 57 -16.19 5.28 20.30
N ARG A 58 -17.27 6.03 20.05
CA ARG A 58 -18.08 5.90 18.83
C ARG A 58 -17.29 6.32 17.60
N MET A 59 -16.61 7.47 17.66
CA MET A 59 -15.74 7.93 16.57
C MET A 59 -14.61 6.95 16.30
N HIS A 60 -13.96 6.45 17.36
CA HIS A 60 -12.92 5.43 17.25
C HIS A 60 -13.44 4.20 16.50
N ALA A 61 -14.56 3.64 16.96
CA ALA A 61 -15.16 2.43 16.39
C ALA A 61 -15.52 2.57 14.92
N GLU A 62 -16.08 3.72 14.50
CA GLU A 62 -16.40 3.97 13.09
C GLU A 62 -15.13 4.25 12.26
N ALA A 63 -14.22 5.09 12.74
CA ALA A 63 -13.08 5.58 11.98
C ALA A 63 -11.98 4.55 11.78
N TYR A 64 -11.71 3.67 12.75
CA TYR A 64 -10.59 2.74 12.64
C TYR A 64 -10.83 1.69 11.55
N HIS A 65 -12.07 1.20 11.41
CA HIS A 65 -12.43 0.27 10.33
C HIS A 65 -12.20 0.91 8.96
N VAL A 66 -12.53 2.18 8.81
CA VAL A 66 -12.28 2.93 7.57
C VAL A 66 -10.78 3.08 7.34
N PHE A 67 -10.04 3.67 8.28
CA PHE A 67 -8.61 3.93 8.09
C PHE A 67 -7.79 2.68 7.81
N TYR A 68 -8.01 1.58 8.54
CA TYR A 68 -7.26 0.34 8.30
C TYR A 68 -7.77 -0.43 7.09
N GLY A 69 -9.04 -0.22 6.69
CA GLY A 69 -9.67 -0.93 5.58
C GLY A 69 -9.61 -0.22 4.22
N CYS A 70 -9.38 1.09 4.16
CA CYS A 70 -9.23 1.82 2.89
C CYS A 70 -7.78 2.03 2.47
N ASN A 71 -6.85 1.98 3.43
CA ASN A 71 -5.44 2.25 3.17
C ASN A 71 -4.65 0.96 2.92
N THR A 72 -3.58 1.09 2.13
CA THR A 72 -2.60 0.02 1.93
C THR A 72 -1.45 0.16 2.91
N PHE A 73 -0.98 -0.94 3.49
CA PHE A 73 0.09 -0.94 4.48
C PHE A 73 1.32 -1.70 3.99
N ARG A 74 2.50 -1.08 4.15
CA ARG A 74 3.76 -1.70 3.76
C ARG A 74 4.16 -2.79 4.74
N LEU A 75 4.40 -3.99 4.21
CA LEU A 75 4.79 -5.14 5.02
C LEU A 75 6.25 -5.01 5.50
N PHE A 76 7.15 -4.62 4.60
CA PHE A 76 8.57 -4.49 4.89
C PHE A 76 9.07 -3.06 4.63
N PRO A 77 9.65 -2.39 5.62
CA PRO A 77 10.02 -0.99 5.50
C PRO A 77 11.19 -0.81 4.55
N VAL A 78 11.06 0.18 3.68
CA VAL A 78 12.09 0.52 2.67
C VAL A 78 12.87 1.78 3.02
N ASN A 79 12.40 2.55 4.01
CA ASN A 79 12.92 3.89 4.28
C ASN A 79 13.99 3.94 5.39
N GLY A 80 15.16 4.47 5.04
CA GLY A 80 16.13 5.08 5.95
C GLY A 80 16.43 4.26 7.20
N ARG A 81 16.26 4.88 8.38
CA ARG A 81 16.57 4.25 9.69
C ARG A 81 15.74 3.01 10.00
N PHE A 82 14.62 2.79 9.31
CA PHE A 82 13.72 1.67 9.56
C PHE A 82 14.01 0.47 8.66
N PHE A 83 14.85 0.60 7.64
CA PHE A 83 15.16 -0.46 6.68
C PHE A 83 15.59 -1.79 7.35
N HIS A 84 16.38 -1.71 8.42
CA HIS A 84 16.83 -2.88 9.18
C HIS A 84 16.05 -3.13 10.48
N THR A 85 14.86 -2.54 10.65
CA THR A 85 14.09 -2.72 11.88
C THR A 85 13.58 -4.15 12.01
N LYS A 86 13.64 -4.72 13.23
CA LYS A 86 13.05 -6.02 13.55
C LYS A 86 11.53 -5.96 13.79
N LYS A 87 10.99 -4.74 13.91
CA LYS A 87 9.56 -4.49 14.18
C LYS A 87 9.00 -3.59 13.09
N PRO A 88 8.64 -4.14 11.91
CA PRO A 88 7.98 -3.38 10.84
C PRO A 88 6.62 -2.85 11.33
N LEU A 89 5.95 -2.02 10.52
CA LEU A 89 4.71 -1.35 10.93
C LEU A 89 3.65 -2.33 11.40
N THR A 90 3.42 -3.39 10.62
CA THR A 90 2.41 -4.42 10.90
C THR A 90 2.59 -5.09 12.26
N VAL A 91 3.84 -5.36 12.69
CA VAL A 91 4.17 -5.94 14.00
C VAL A 91 3.84 -4.98 15.15
N ARG A 92 3.84 -3.67 14.91
CA ARG A 92 3.49 -2.66 15.91
C ARG A 92 1.99 -2.47 16.06
N LEU A 93 1.19 -3.01 15.13
CA LEU A 93 -0.26 -2.96 15.20
C LEU A 93 -0.79 -4.04 16.15
N ALA A 94 -1.72 -3.64 17.02
CA ALA A 94 -2.49 -4.58 17.82
C ALA A 94 -3.25 -5.56 16.91
N PRO A 95 -3.48 -6.82 17.34
CA PRO A 95 -4.17 -7.83 16.52
C PRO A 95 -5.47 -7.34 15.89
N LYS A 96 -6.29 -6.58 16.65
CA LYS A 96 -7.55 -6.02 16.15
C LYS A 96 -7.40 -5.10 14.93
N TYR A 97 -6.29 -4.37 14.84
CA TYR A 97 -6.03 -3.49 13.70
C TYR A 97 -5.44 -4.27 12.52
N ARG A 98 -4.64 -5.31 12.78
CA ARG A 98 -4.19 -6.24 11.74
C ARG A 98 -5.36 -6.95 11.07
N ALA A 99 -6.36 -7.36 11.86
CA ALA A 99 -7.59 -7.95 11.34
C ALA A 99 -8.44 -6.99 10.51
N ALA A 100 -8.26 -5.67 10.64
CA ALA A 100 -8.99 -4.68 9.85
C ALA A 100 -8.29 -4.31 8.53
N LEU A 101 -7.06 -4.80 8.29
CA LEU A 101 -6.33 -4.55 7.05
C LEU A 101 -6.98 -5.27 5.87
N THR A 102 -7.04 -4.60 4.73
CA THR A 102 -7.61 -5.13 3.47
C THR A 102 -6.58 -5.23 2.35
N SER A 103 -5.52 -4.41 2.41
CA SER A 103 -4.49 -4.31 1.37
C SER A 103 -3.08 -4.20 1.97
N LEU A 104 -2.14 -4.97 1.40
CA LEU A 104 -0.72 -4.95 1.76
C LEU A 104 0.15 -4.52 0.57
N ASP A 105 1.31 -3.93 0.84
CA ASP A 105 2.32 -3.58 -0.17
C ASP A 105 3.69 -4.18 0.18
N VAL A 106 4.34 -4.74 -0.84
CA VAL A 106 5.72 -5.26 -0.79
C VAL A 106 6.52 -4.62 -1.92
N ARG A 107 7.72 -4.12 -1.59
CA ARG A 107 8.65 -3.48 -2.53
C ARG A 107 9.85 -4.39 -2.74
N LEU A 108 10.12 -4.75 -4.00
CA LEU A 108 11.20 -5.62 -4.41
C LEU A 108 12.27 -4.81 -5.16
N GLY A 109 13.28 -4.37 -4.42
CA GLY A 109 14.52 -3.85 -4.99
C GLY A 109 15.54 -3.39 -3.94
N PRO A 110 15.11 -2.70 -2.87
CA PRO A 110 16.01 -2.25 -1.83
C PRO A 110 16.79 -3.40 -1.19
N GLY A 111 18.13 -3.26 -1.17
CA GLY A 111 19.02 -4.26 -0.60
C GLY A 111 19.11 -5.56 -1.38
N PHE A 112 18.89 -5.58 -2.69
CA PHE A 112 18.92 -6.81 -3.51
C PHE A 112 20.19 -7.68 -3.36
N THR A 113 21.31 -7.06 -2.97
CA THR A 113 22.58 -7.76 -2.69
C THR A 113 22.64 -8.36 -1.29
N LYS A 114 21.91 -7.79 -0.33
CA LYS A 114 21.86 -8.22 1.07
C LYS A 114 20.56 -7.72 1.70
N PRO A 115 19.42 -8.41 1.45
CA PRO A 115 18.15 -8.00 2.00
C PRO A 115 18.22 -7.95 3.54
N PRO A 116 17.48 -7.05 4.21
CA PRO A 116 17.50 -7.00 5.66
C PRO A 116 17.10 -8.35 6.27
N ARG A 117 17.79 -8.77 7.34
CA ARG A 117 17.47 -10.03 8.04
C ARG A 117 16.05 -10.07 8.62
N SER A 118 15.40 -8.91 8.75
CA SER A 118 14.02 -8.80 9.20
C SER A 118 12.99 -9.03 8.08
N TRP A 119 13.42 -9.10 6.82
CA TRP A 119 12.59 -9.43 5.67
C TRP A 119 12.45 -10.95 5.54
N VAL A 120 11.89 -11.56 6.58
CA VAL A 120 11.64 -12.99 6.65
C VAL A 120 10.20 -13.16 7.10
N VAL A 121 9.44 -13.91 6.31
CA VAL A 121 8.05 -14.23 6.64
C VAL A 121 8.06 -15.23 7.80
N SER A 122 7.70 -14.76 8.99
CA SER A 122 7.69 -15.54 10.22
C SER A 122 6.46 -15.21 11.05
N ALA A 123 6.12 -16.08 12.01
CA ALA A 123 4.99 -15.87 12.91
C ALA A 123 5.05 -14.52 13.66
N GLN A 124 6.25 -13.96 13.84
CA GLN A 124 6.45 -12.66 14.50
C GLN A 124 5.87 -11.49 13.70
N LEU A 125 5.71 -11.62 12.38
CA LEU A 125 5.04 -10.62 11.54
C LEU A 125 3.53 -10.52 11.82
N GLY A 126 2.97 -11.54 12.46
CA GLY A 126 1.56 -11.53 12.85
C GLY A 126 0.62 -11.55 11.64
N LEU A 127 1.07 -12.12 10.52
CA LEU A 127 0.34 -12.22 9.25
C LEU A 127 -0.95 -13.04 9.38
N ASN A 128 -0.98 -14.06 10.24
CA ASN A 128 -2.17 -14.87 10.49
C ASN A 128 -3.35 -14.06 11.05
N ASP A 129 -3.09 -12.92 11.69
CA ASP A 129 -4.15 -12.04 12.21
C ASP A 129 -4.77 -11.17 11.09
N MET A 130 -4.19 -11.14 9.88
CA MET A 130 -4.61 -10.30 8.74
C MET A 130 -5.70 -10.96 7.89
N VAL A 131 -6.76 -11.40 8.54
CA VAL A 131 -7.83 -12.24 7.96
C VAL A 131 -8.67 -11.55 6.86
N ASN A 132 -8.62 -10.23 6.78
CA ASN A 132 -9.40 -9.44 5.82
C ASN A 132 -8.56 -8.90 4.65
N VAL A 133 -7.26 -9.20 4.60
CA VAL A 133 -6.42 -8.76 3.47
C VAL A 133 -6.83 -9.56 2.24
N ARG A 134 -7.32 -8.87 1.22
CA ARG A 134 -7.74 -9.44 -0.08
C ARG A 134 -6.76 -9.09 -1.20
N LEU A 135 -6.04 -7.98 -1.08
CA LEU A 135 -5.12 -7.47 -2.10
C LEU A 135 -3.67 -7.44 -1.59
N LEU A 136 -2.75 -8.00 -2.37
CA LEU A 136 -1.32 -7.81 -2.21
C LEU A 136 -0.77 -7.02 -3.39
N LYS A 137 -0.26 -5.81 -3.14
CA LYS A 137 0.48 -5.02 -4.12
C LYS A 137 1.96 -5.38 -4.07
N VAL A 138 2.54 -5.75 -5.19
CA VAL A 138 3.95 -6.08 -5.34
C VAL A 138 4.54 -5.13 -6.36
N PHE A 139 5.48 -4.29 -5.91
CA PHE A 139 6.16 -3.36 -6.78
C PHE A 139 7.62 -3.76 -6.98
N VAL A 140 8.02 -4.00 -8.23
CA VAL A 140 9.38 -4.39 -8.59
C VAL A 140 10.17 -3.18 -9.04
N GLU A 141 11.18 -2.80 -8.26
CA GLU A 141 12.05 -1.67 -8.57
C GLU A 141 13.23 -2.08 -9.46
N VAL A 142 13.72 -3.32 -9.30
CA VAL A 142 14.85 -3.83 -10.06
C VAL A 142 14.81 -5.34 -10.18
N ASP A 143 15.24 -5.85 -11.33
CA ASP A 143 15.64 -7.25 -11.50
C ASP A 143 17.14 -7.33 -11.76
N PRO A 144 17.95 -7.70 -10.76
CA PRO A 144 19.39 -7.87 -10.96
C PRO A 144 19.72 -8.98 -11.96
N ALA A 145 18.84 -9.95 -12.23
CA ALA A 145 19.11 -11.07 -13.12
C ALA A 145 19.05 -10.68 -14.61
N SER A 146 18.28 -9.65 -14.95
CA SER A 146 17.94 -9.29 -16.33
C SER A 146 19.02 -8.52 -17.10
N SER A 147 19.99 -7.92 -16.41
CA SER A 147 21.00 -7.06 -17.05
C SER A 147 22.40 -7.27 -16.50
N ASP A 148 23.39 -7.19 -17.38
CA ASP A 148 24.81 -7.33 -17.04
C ASP A 148 25.39 -6.13 -16.29
N ILE A 149 24.68 -5.00 -16.25
CA ILE A 149 25.05 -3.84 -15.42
C ILE A 149 25.17 -4.21 -13.92
N PHE A 150 24.48 -5.26 -13.48
CA PHE A 150 24.54 -5.71 -12.09
C PHE A 150 25.68 -6.70 -11.83
N GLU A 151 26.43 -7.13 -12.84
CA GLU A 151 27.61 -8.01 -12.66
C GLU A 151 28.61 -7.40 -11.66
N GLY A 152 29.13 -8.24 -10.77
CA GLY A 152 29.96 -7.80 -9.63
C GLY A 152 29.20 -7.22 -8.43
N PHE A 153 27.96 -6.76 -8.61
CA PHE A 153 27.11 -6.32 -7.50
C PHE A 153 26.18 -7.43 -6.98
N ARG A 154 25.74 -8.35 -7.84
CA ARG A 154 24.85 -9.47 -7.45
C ARG A 154 25.61 -10.51 -6.61
N VAL A 155 24.91 -11.10 -5.64
CA VAL A 155 25.39 -12.30 -4.92
C VAL A 155 25.47 -13.48 -5.89
N SER A 156 24.44 -13.67 -6.70
CA SER A 156 24.40 -14.58 -7.84
C SER A 156 23.29 -14.13 -8.80
N LYS A 157 23.24 -14.69 -10.02
CA LYS A 157 22.17 -14.38 -10.98
C LYS A 157 20.77 -14.78 -10.50
N VAL A 158 20.67 -15.76 -9.58
CA VAL A 158 19.38 -16.32 -9.13
C VAL A 158 18.98 -15.91 -7.72
N PHE A 159 19.93 -15.39 -6.92
CA PHE A 159 19.72 -15.14 -5.50
C PHE A 159 18.50 -14.25 -5.22
N TYR A 160 18.41 -13.10 -5.88
CA TYR A 160 17.36 -12.12 -5.58
C TYR A 160 15.99 -12.57 -6.08
N THR A 161 15.96 -13.24 -7.24
CA THR A 161 14.75 -13.88 -7.79
C THR A 161 14.21 -14.93 -6.81
N GLN A 162 15.07 -15.82 -6.34
CA GLN A 162 14.71 -16.87 -5.40
C GLN A 162 14.24 -16.30 -4.06
N PHE A 163 14.98 -15.33 -3.51
CA PHE A 163 14.60 -14.62 -2.29
C PHE A 163 13.21 -13.98 -2.41
N SER A 164 12.94 -13.28 -3.51
CA SER A 164 11.66 -12.58 -3.72
C SER A 164 10.50 -13.57 -3.89
N ARG A 165 10.71 -14.67 -4.62
CA ARG A 165 9.73 -15.76 -4.76
C ARG A 165 9.38 -16.35 -3.39
N ASP A 166 10.39 -16.70 -2.60
CA ASP A 166 10.19 -17.30 -1.27
C ASP A 166 9.51 -16.34 -0.30
N LEU A 167 9.82 -15.04 -0.40
CA LEU A 167 9.15 -13.99 0.37
C LEU A 167 7.64 -13.95 0.07
N ILE A 168 7.27 -13.90 -1.21
CA ILE A 168 5.86 -13.84 -1.62
C ILE A 168 5.13 -15.14 -1.29
N LYS A 169 5.75 -16.28 -1.54
CA LYS A 169 5.25 -17.60 -1.13
C LYS A 169 4.92 -17.64 0.36
N GLY A 170 5.86 -17.20 1.21
CA GLY A 170 5.65 -17.14 2.65
C GLY A 170 4.47 -16.24 3.05
N VAL A 171 4.25 -15.13 2.34
CA VAL A 171 3.09 -14.26 2.56
C VAL A 171 1.79 -15.00 2.23
N PHE A 172 1.70 -15.69 1.09
CA PHE A 172 0.52 -16.49 0.73
C PHE A 172 0.28 -17.66 1.70
N GLU A 173 1.35 -18.20 2.27
CA GLU A 173 1.26 -19.27 3.25
C GLU A 173 0.63 -18.82 4.57
N GLN A 174 0.85 -17.57 4.99
CA GLN A 174 0.33 -17.05 6.27
C GLN A 174 -0.94 -16.19 6.11
N VAL A 175 -1.09 -15.46 5.01
CA VAL A 175 -2.26 -14.61 4.72
C VAL A 175 -3.13 -15.32 3.69
N LYS A 176 -3.87 -16.33 4.14
CA LYS A 176 -4.71 -17.18 3.27
C LYS A 176 -5.82 -16.43 2.56
N SER A 177 -6.22 -15.30 3.13
CA SER A 177 -7.27 -14.42 2.63
C SER A 177 -6.92 -13.64 1.37
N ILE A 178 -5.65 -13.58 0.96
CA ILE A 178 -5.27 -12.86 -0.28
C ILE A 178 -5.92 -13.57 -1.47
N GLU A 179 -6.61 -12.81 -2.31
CA GLU A 179 -7.27 -13.27 -3.53
C GLU A 179 -6.58 -12.68 -4.76
N ASP A 180 -6.30 -11.38 -4.70
CA ASP A 180 -5.73 -10.59 -5.78
C ASP A 180 -4.28 -10.18 -5.49
N VAL A 181 -3.44 -10.22 -6.52
CA VAL A 181 -2.05 -9.73 -6.50
C VAL A 181 -1.87 -8.72 -7.62
N GLU A 182 -1.61 -7.47 -7.26
CA GLU A 182 -1.35 -6.39 -8.21
C GLU A 182 0.15 -6.22 -8.39
N PHE A 183 0.65 -6.42 -9.61
CA PHE A 183 2.04 -6.17 -9.97
C PHE A 183 2.21 -4.82 -10.65
N ASP A 184 3.24 -4.10 -10.23
CA ASP A 184 3.71 -2.89 -10.90
C ASP A 184 5.23 -2.81 -10.80
N ALA A 185 5.87 -1.93 -11.57
CA ALA A 185 7.32 -1.85 -11.59
C ALA A 185 7.88 -0.52 -12.09
N PHE A 186 9.19 -0.32 -11.93
CA PHE A 186 9.89 0.75 -12.66
C PHE A 186 10.09 0.41 -14.14
N GLU A 187 10.38 1.47 -14.92
CA GLU A 187 10.59 1.38 -16.37
C GLU A 187 11.74 0.46 -16.79
N SER A 188 12.70 0.26 -15.91
CA SER A 188 13.88 -0.59 -16.10
C SER A 188 13.58 -2.09 -16.02
N VAL A 189 12.41 -2.49 -15.51
CA VAL A 189 12.06 -3.89 -15.29
C VAL A 189 11.25 -4.40 -16.48
N ALA A 190 11.73 -5.39 -17.23
CA ALA A 190 10.93 -5.95 -18.32
C ALA A 190 9.80 -6.87 -17.78
N PRO A 191 8.63 -6.95 -18.45
CA PRO A 191 7.52 -7.81 -18.01
C PRO A 191 7.87 -9.29 -18.01
N ASP A 192 8.76 -9.71 -18.90
CA ASP A 192 9.24 -11.08 -19.09
C ASP A 192 10.57 -11.34 -18.37
N CYS A 193 10.99 -10.45 -17.46
CA CYS A 193 12.24 -10.64 -16.74
C CYS A 193 12.18 -11.85 -15.78
N PRO A 194 13.32 -12.49 -15.47
CA PRO A 194 13.37 -13.66 -14.59
C PRO A 194 12.65 -13.46 -13.25
N LEU A 195 12.76 -12.27 -12.64
CA LEU A 195 12.05 -11.97 -11.40
C LEU A 195 10.53 -11.97 -11.59
N MET A 196 10.01 -11.29 -12.62
CA MET A 196 8.58 -11.24 -12.88
C MET A 196 8.00 -12.60 -13.21
N GLN A 197 8.69 -13.39 -14.05
CA GLN A 197 8.27 -14.76 -14.37
C GLN A 197 8.13 -15.62 -13.12
N ALA A 198 9.14 -15.61 -12.24
CA ALA A 198 9.09 -16.38 -10.99
C ALA A 198 7.95 -15.95 -10.05
N LEU A 199 7.61 -14.65 -10.02
CA LEU A 199 6.51 -14.13 -9.21
C LEU A 199 5.13 -14.52 -9.78
N LEU A 200 4.99 -14.48 -11.11
CA LEU A 200 3.77 -14.89 -11.79
C LEU A 200 3.52 -16.40 -11.65
N GLU A 201 4.56 -17.21 -11.79
CA GLU A 201 4.50 -18.66 -11.54
C GLU A 201 4.05 -18.96 -10.11
N GLU A 202 4.57 -18.24 -9.10
CA GLU A 202 4.14 -18.41 -7.71
C GLU A 202 2.68 -18.01 -7.49
N CYS A 203 2.21 -16.93 -8.12
CA CYS A 203 0.80 -16.54 -8.06
C CYS A 203 -0.10 -17.61 -8.70
N GLN A 204 0.29 -18.15 -9.85
CA GLN A 204 -0.43 -19.23 -10.52
C GLN A 204 -0.47 -20.49 -9.65
N ALA A 205 0.66 -20.89 -9.08
CA ALA A 205 0.75 -22.05 -8.18
C ALA A 205 -0.12 -21.88 -6.92
N ALA A 206 -0.23 -20.66 -6.40
CA ALA A 206 -1.06 -20.31 -5.25
C ALA A 206 -2.53 -19.99 -5.60
N GLY A 207 -2.91 -20.09 -6.89
CA GLY A 207 -4.27 -19.81 -7.36
C GLY A 207 -4.73 -18.37 -7.15
N LYS A 208 -3.80 -17.41 -7.22
CA LYS A 208 -4.09 -15.98 -7.04
C LYS A 208 -4.41 -15.30 -8.36
N LYS A 209 -5.35 -14.36 -8.34
CA LYS A 209 -5.66 -13.54 -9.52
C LYS A 209 -4.60 -12.47 -9.67
N VAL A 210 -4.03 -12.35 -10.86
CA VAL A 210 -3.04 -11.33 -11.18
C VAL A 210 -3.74 -10.09 -11.74
N LEU A 211 -3.42 -8.93 -11.17
CA LEU A 211 -3.80 -7.60 -11.60
C LEU A 211 -2.55 -6.79 -11.97
N TRP A 212 -2.72 -5.73 -12.75
CA TRP A 212 -1.63 -4.85 -13.17
C TRP A 212 -1.85 -3.44 -12.64
N GLY A 213 -0.81 -2.89 -12.01
CA GLY A 213 -0.81 -1.52 -11.50
C GLY A 213 -0.79 -0.49 -12.62
N SER A 214 -1.19 0.73 -12.27
CA SER A 214 -1.38 1.82 -13.23
C SER A 214 -0.09 2.36 -13.85
N GLN A 215 1.07 2.17 -13.22
CA GLN A 215 2.32 2.76 -13.72
C GLN A 215 2.84 1.99 -14.94
N ARG A 216 2.85 0.65 -14.88
CA ARG A 216 3.27 -0.17 -16.02
C ARG A 216 2.15 -0.63 -16.91
N GLY A 217 0.97 -0.95 -16.35
CA GLY A 217 -0.19 -1.40 -17.11
C GLY A 217 0.14 -2.49 -18.12
N TRP A 218 1.05 -3.43 -17.80
CA TRP A 218 1.68 -4.32 -18.79
C TRP A 218 0.71 -5.19 -19.60
N PHE A 219 -0.56 -5.21 -19.22
CA PHE A 219 -1.63 -5.73 -20.05
C PHE A 219 -2.87 -4.85 -19.88
N THR A 220 -2.83 -3.62 -20.41
CA THR A 220 -4.05 -2.95 -20.89
C THR A 220 -4.55 -3.76 -22.08
N THR A 221 -5.19 -4.89 -21.82
CA THR A 221 -5.94 -5.59 -22.86
C THR A 221 -6.97 -4.57 -23.38
N GLU A 222 -7.07 -4.41 -24.69
CA GLU A 222 -8.01 -3.53 -25.38
C GLU A 222 -9.48 -3.95 -25.16
N SER A 223 -9.94 -4.05 -23.91
CA SER A 223 -11.28 -4.53 -23.58
C SER A 223 -11.72 -4.22 -22.14
N ASP A 224 -11.45 -3.03 -21.60
CA ASP A 224 -12.12 -2.57 -20.37
C ASP A 224 -12.64 -1.12 -20.52
N PRO A 225 -13.92 -0.93 -20.92
CA PRO A 225 -14.50 0.41 -21.14
C PRO A 225 -14.60 1.27 -19.85
N ILE A 226 -14.47 0.66 -18.67
CA ILE A 226 -14.53 1.37 -17.37
C ILE A 226 -13.23 2.16 -17.11
N LEU A 227 -12.07 1.64 -17.51
CA LEU A 227 -10.79 2.35 -17.39
C LEU A 227 -10.70 3.56 -18.33
N GLN A 228 -11.35 3.47 -19.50
CA GLN A 228 -11.45 4.58 -20.44
C GLN A 228 -12.30 5.73 -19.89
N LEU A 229 -13.34 5.42 -19.09
CA LEU A 229 -14.18 6.41 -18.42
C LEU A 229 -13.42 7.17 -17.33
N ASP A 230 -12.58 6.50 -16.54
CA ASP A 230 -11.84 7.15 -15.46
C ASP A 230 -10.69 8.04 -16.01
N GLN A 231 -10.03 7.58 -17.07
CA GLN A 231 -9.02 8.37 -17.78
C GLN A 231 -9.63 9.60 -18.49
N SER A 232 -10.81 9.47 -19.09
CA SER A 232 -11.51 10.60 -19.72
C SER A 232 -12.07 11.60 -18.69
N MET A 233 -12.55 11.13 -17.53
CA MET A 233 -12.96 11.99 -16.41
C MET A 233 -11.78 12.75 -15.78
N SER A 234 -10.61 12.11 -15.69
CA SER A 234 -9.37 12.74 -15.23
C SER A 234 -8.88 13.84 -16.17
N LEU A 235 -8.98 13.62 -17.48
CA LEU A 235 -8.63 14.61 -18.51
C LEU A 235 -9.61 15.80 -18.54
N LEU A 236 -10.90 15.58 -18.25
CA LEU A 236 -11.89 16.66 -18.12
C LEU A 236 -11.62 17.57 -16.92
N HIS A 237 -11.00 17.06 -15.85
CA HIS A 237 -10.64 17.87 -14.68
C HIS A 237 -9.44 18.80 -14.94
N LEU A 238 -8.53 18.41 -15.84
CA LEU A 238 -7.34 19.19 -16.20
C LEU A 238 -7.63 20.24 -17.30
N GLY A 239 -8.74 20.11 -18.02
CA GLY A 239 -9.12 21.04 -19.10
C GLY A 239 -9.82 22.33 -18.64
N ASN A 240 -10.13 22.48 -17.34
CA ASN A 240 -10.94 23.60 -16.83
C ASN A 240 -10.13 24.71 -16.12
N GLU A 241 -8.79 24.62 -16.05
CA GLU A 241 -7.94 25.64 -15.43
C GLU A 241 -7.17 26.52 -16.43
N SER A 242 -7.75 26.79 -17.61
CA SER A 242 -7.09 27.67 -18.59
C SER A 242 -8.05 28.61 -19.31
N VAL A 243 -8.85 29.39 -18.57
CA VAL A 243 -9.39 30.67 -19.06
C VAL A 243 -9.56 31.62 -17.87
N VAL A 244 -8.68 32.61 -17.73
CA VAL A 244 -8.97 34.06 -17.70
C VAL A 244 -7.63 34.78 -17.63
N VAL A 245 -7.18 35.34 -18.76
CA VAL A 245 -6.16 36.37 -18.82
C VAL A 245 -6.89 37.71 -18.88
N HIS A 246 -6.59 38.60 -17.95
CA HIS A 246 -6.70 40.05 -18.12
C HIS A 246 -5.36 40.67 -17.76
#